data_AF-A0A096A3G9-F1
#
_entry.id   AF-A0A096A3G9-F1
#
_cell.length_a   1.000
_cell.length_b   1.000
_cell.length_c   1.000
_cell.angle_alpha   90.00
_cell.angle_beta   90.00
_cell.angle_gamma   90.00
#
_symmetry.space_group_name_H-M   'P 1'
#
loop_
_entity.id
_entity.type
_entity.pdbx_description
1 polymer ?
#
loop_
_entity_poly.entity_id
_entity_poly.type
_entity_poly.pdbx_seq_one_letter_code
_entity_poly.pdbx_strand_id
1 'polypeptide(L)'
;MKHEDFLQQYVAILQQEDRVLNEALRNLADKEYHWYADFPYVTAELSNCQGHLDAKVMAAKYPVTPHSGILIMPNEDNEYYEVGYNDLQFGDINGILDALPEGEE
;
A
#
# COMPACT_ATOMS: atom_id res chain seq x y z
N MET A 1 -4.00 -31.13 -7.92
CA MET A 1 -2.95 -30.11 -8.14
C MET A 1 -3.58 -28.94 -8.88
N LYS A 2 -4.00 -27.91 -8.15
CA LYS A 2 -4.47 -26.62 -8.70
C LYS A 2 -4.36 -25.49 -7.66
N HIS A 3 -4.48 -25.79 -6.36
CA HIS A 3 -4.51 -24.76 -5.32
C HIS A 3 -3.14 -24.19 -4.96
N GLU A 4 -2.09 -25.03 -4.93
CA GLU A 4 -0.71 -24.58 -4.67
C GLU A 4 -0.21 -23.61 -5.75
N ASP A 5 -0.60 -23.81 -7.02
CA ASP A 5 -0.23 -22.92 -8.12
C ASP A 5 -0.83 -21.51 -7.96
N PHE A 6 -2.07 -21.39 -7.48
CA PHE A 6 -2.70 -20.08 -7.27
C PHE A 6 -2.07 -19.32 -6.10
N LEU A 7 -1.75 -20.01 -5.00
CA LEU A 7 -1.08 -19.38 -3.86
C LEU A 7 0.34 -18.90 -4.22
N GLN A 8 1.08 -19.69 -5.02
CA GLN A 8 2.40 -19.27 -5.49
C GLN A 8 2.33 -18.08 -6.46
N GLN A 9 1.35 -18.06 -7.37
CA GLN A 9 1.12 -16.92 -8.26
C GLN A 9 0.76 -15.66 -7.47
N TYR A 10 -0.10 -15.78 -6.46
CA TYR A 10 -0.48 -14.68 -5.59
C TYR A 10 0.73 -14.07 -4.87
N VAL A 11 1.55 -14.91 -4.23
CA VAL A 11 2.76 -14.47 -3.54
C VAL A 11 3.75 -13.80 -4.51
N ALA A 12 3.91 -14.33 -5.72
CA ALA A 12 4.79 -13.76 -6.72
C ALA A 12 4.33 -12.35 -7.18
N ILE A 13 3.02 -12.15 -7.35
CA ILE A 13 2.46 -10.84 -7.71
C ILE A 13 2.68 -9.85 -6.57
N LEU A 14 2.33 -10.22 -5.33
CA LEU A 14 2.50 -9.34 -4.17
C LEU A 14 3.97 -8.93 -3.95
N GLN A 15 4.92 -9.86 -4.14
CA GLN A 15 6.35 -9.57 -4.08
C GLN A 15 6.79 -8.61 -5.18
N GLN A 16 6.22 -8.72 -6.38
CA GLN A 16 6.54 -7.84 -7.48
C GLN A 16 5.96 -6.43 -7.24
N GLU A 17 4.73 -6.32 -6.77
CA GLU A 17 4.07 -5.06 -6.42
C GLU A 17 4.83 -4.33 -5.30
N ASP A 18 5.17 -5.03 -4.21
CA ASP A 18 5.99 -4.48 -3.12
C ASP A 18 7.36 -3.99 -3.60
N ARG A 19 8.02 -4.79 -4.45
CA ARG A 19 9.32 -4.42 -5.01
C ARG A 19 9.21 -3.12 -5.83
N VAL A 20 8.22 -3.01 -6.70
CA VAL A 20 8.04 -1.82 -7.56
C VAL A 20 7.71 -0.60 -6.70
N LEU A 21 6.85 -0.74 -5.69
CA LEU A 21 6.53 0.35 -4.76
C LEU A 21 7.77 0.82 -4.00
N ASN A 22 8.56 -0.11 -3.45
CA ASN A 22 9.80 0.22 -2.77
C ASN A 22 10.84 0.86 -3.71
N GLU A 23 10.96 0.40 -4.95
CA GLU A 23 11.84 1.02 -5.97
C GLU A 23 11.39 2.45 -6.31
N ALA A 24 10.09 2.66 -6.55
CA ALA A 24 9.53 3.97 -6.84
C ALA A 24 9.76 4.97 -5.69
N LEU A 25 9.40 4.58 -4.47
CA LEU A 25 9.59 5.42 -3.28
C LEU A 25 11.07 5.70 -3.01
N ARG A 26 11.96 4.72 -3.19
CA ARG A 26 13.41 4.91 -3.02
C ARG A 26 13.99 5.97 -3.95
N ASN A 27 13.41 6.15 -5.13
CA ASN A 27 13.86 7.10 -6.13
C ASN A 27 13.34 8.53 -5.88
N LEU A 28 12.37 8.71 -4.98
CA LEU A 28 11.95 10.03 -4.52
C LEU A 28 13.04 10.70 -3.68
N ALA A 29 13.16 12.02 -3.80
CA ALA A 29 14.17 12.80 -3.07
C ALA A 29 14.08 12.58 -1.54
N ASP A 30 12.86 12.64 -1.00
CA ASP A 30 12.59 12.47 0.43
C ASP A 30 12.31 11.02 0.84
N LYS A 31 12.31 10.10 -0.14
CA LYS A 31 11.97 8.68 0.04
C LYS A 31 10.57 8.43 0.63
N GLU A 32 9.72 9.43 0.49
CA GLU A 32 8.38 9.48 1.06
C GLU A 32 7.54 10.39 0.16
N TYR A 33 6.25 10.08 0.03
CA TYR A 33 5.29 10.90 -0.71
C TYR A 33 4.03 11.11 0.11
N HIS A 34 3.49 12.33 0.07
CA HIS A 34 2.31 12.75 0.83
C HIS A 34 1.21 13.20 -0.13
N TRP A 35 0.03 12.59 -0.01
CA TRP A 35 -1.16 12.98 -0.79
C TRP A 35 -2.03 13.96 0.00
N TYR A 36 -2.42 15.07 -0.63
CA TYR A 36 -3.21 16.13 0.01
C TYR A 36 -4.62 16.31 -0.57
N ALA A 37 -4.81 16.14 -1.89
CA ALA A 37 -6.09 16.40 -2.56
C ALA A 37 -6.59 15.24 -3.45
N ASP A 38 -5.70 14.33 -3.89
CA ASP A 38 -6.00 13.22 -4.80
C ASP A 38 -5.36 11.91 -4.29
N PHE A 39 -5.70 11.52 -3.06
CA PHE A 39 -5.16 10.29 -2.46
C PHE A 39 -5.75 9.03 -3.12
N PRO A 40 -4.96 7.96 -3.26
CA PRO A 40 -5.50 6.66 -3.60
C PRO A 40 -6.27 6.09 -2.40
N TYR A 41 -7.12 5.12 -2.69
CA TYR A 41 -7.99 4.50 -1.72
C TYR A 41 -7.68 3.01 -1.65
N VAL A 42 -7.65 2.46 -0.44
CA VAL A 42 -7.26 1.07 -0.18
C VAL A 42 -8.20 0.41 0.81
N THR A 43 -8.27 -0.91 0.77
CA THR A 43 -9.00 -1.74 1.72
C THR A 43 -8.00 -2.34 2.70
N ALA A 44 -8.02 -1.90 3.96
CA ALA A 44 -7.06 -2.32 4.97
C ALA A 44 -7.70 -3.21 6.05
N GLU A 45 -6.94 -4.16 6.58
CA GLU A 45 -7.29 -4.95 7.76
C GLU A 45 -6.45 -4.50 8.96
N LEU A 46 -7.06 -3.73 9.87
CA LEU A 46 -6.39 -3.30 11.09
C LEU A 46 -6.61 -4.28 12.23
N SER A 47 -5.57 -4.52 13.03
CA SER A 47 -5.64 -5.44 14.19
C SER A 47 -6.67 -5.04 15.26
N ASN A 48 -7.04 -3.76 15.32
CA ASN A 48 -8.03 -3.20 16.25
C ASN A 48 -9.46 -3.15 15.68
N CYS A 49 -9.66 -3.47 14.40
CA CYS A 49 -10.97 -3.45 13.74
C CYS A 49 -11.44 -4.87 13.42
N GLN A 50 -12.75 -5.12 13.55
CA GLN A 50 -13.35 -6.36 13.07
C GLN A 50 -13.66 -6.24 11.58
N GLY A 51 -12.74 -6.73 10.75
CA GLY A 51 -12.91 -6.83 9.30
C GLY A 51 -12.10 -5.80 8.52
N HIS A 52 -12.41 -5.70 7.24
CA HIS A 52 -11.78 -4.74 6.36
C HIS A 52 -12.45 -3.37 6.49
N LEU A 53 -11.65 -2.33 6.46
CA LEU A 53 -12.09 -0.96 6.36
C LEU A 53 -11.53 -0.33 5.11
N ASP A 54 -12.22 0.68 4.64
CA ASP A 54 -11.76 1.44 3.51
C ASP A 54 -11.07 2.73 3.98
N ALA A 55 -9.87 3.00 3.46
CA ALA A 55 -9.05 4.11 3.93
C ALA A 55 -8.37 4.89 2.80
N LYS A 56 -8.16 6.17 3.08
CA LYS A 56 -7.39 7.09 2.23
C LYS A 56 -5.92 6.91 2.51
N VAL A 57 -5.09 6.80 1.49
CA VAL A 57 -3.64 6.78 1.69
C VAL A 57 -3.13 8.21 1.79
N MET A 58 -2.61 8.56 2.95
CA MET A 58 -2.14 9.91 3.24
C MET A 58 -0.66 10.07 2.90
N ALA A 59 0.12 9.02 3.13
CA ALA A 59 1.52 8.99 2.76
C ALA A 59 2.03 7.56 2.54
N ALA A 60 3.11 7.43 1.78
CA ALA A 60 3.86 6.19 1.64
C ALA A 60 5.36 6.49 1.76
N LYS A 61 6.09 5.63 2.48
CA LYS A 61 7.48 5.85 2.87
C LYS A 61 8.32 4.61 2.63
N TYR A 62 9.49 4.81 2.02
CA TYR A 62 10.50 3.76 1.91
C TYR A 62 11.25 3.55 3.24
N PRO A 63 11.50 2.28 3.65
CA PRO A 63 10.99 1.07 3.03
C PRO A 63 9.55 0.77 3.47
N VAL A 64 8.73 0.33 2.52
CA VAL A 64 7.45 -0.33 2.83
C VAL A 64 7.78 -1.77 3.22
N THR A 65 7.23 -2.20 4.35
CA THR A 65 7.46 -3.53 4.92
C THR A 65 6.12 -4.27 5.03
N PRO A 66 6.09 -5.57 5.40
CA PRO A 66 4.85 -6.29 5.62
C PRO A 66 3.83 -5.56 6.49
N HIS A 67 4.28 -4.78 7.47
CA HIS A 67 3.43 -4.18 8.51
C HIS A 67 3.69 -2.68 8.75
N SER A 68 4.40 -1.99 7.84
CA SER A 68 4.69 -0.57 8.00
C SER A 68 5.00 0.14 6.69
N GLY A 69 5.03 1.48 6.71
CA GLY A 69 5.45 2.32 5.59
C GLY A 69 4.31 2.94 4.77
N ILE A 70 3.05 2.62 5.05
CA ILE A 70 1.89 3.26 4.42
C ILE A 70 1.04 3.89 5.51
N LEU A 71 0.86 5.21 5.43
CA LEU A 71 0.00 5.97 6.34
C LEU A 71 -1.39 6.05 5.71
N ILE A 72 -2.38 5.50 6.41
CA ILE A 72 -3.78 5.52 5.99
C ILE A 72 -4.65 6.30 6.98
N MET A 73 -5.77 6.80 6.47
CA MET A 73 -6.81 7.45 7.25
C MET A 73 -8.16 6.82 6.89
N PRO A 74 -8.69 5.90 7.71
CA PRO A 74 -10.00 5.31 7.55
C PRO A 74 -11.09 6.38 7.55
N ASN A 75 -12.16 6.14 6.79
CA ASN A 75 -13.30 7.04 6.81
C ASN A 75 -14.11 6.98 8.11
N GLU A 76 -14.05 5.86 8.86
CA GLU A 76 -14.90 5.68 10.04
C GLU A 76 -14.50 6.60 11.21
N ASP A 77 -13.22 6.68 11.53
CA ASP A 77 -12.71 7.44 12.67
C ASP A 77 -11.88 8.68 12.27
N ASN A 78 -11.40 8.74 11.03
CA ASN A 78 -10.46 9.76 10.53
C ASN A 78 -9.17 9.85 11.37
N GLU A 79 -8.79 8.77 12.05
CA GLU A 79 -7.49 8.67 12.71
C GLU A 79 -6.42 8.19 11.72
N TYR A 80 -5.16 8.41 12.07
CA TYR A 80 -4.03 7.99 11.24
C TYR A 80 -3.48 6.67 11.74
N TYR A 81 -3.37 5.71 10.83
CA TYR A 81 -2.79 4.40 11.10
C TYR A 81 -1.65 4.12 10.14
N GLU A 82 -0.58 3.53 10.65
CA GLU A 82 0.49 2.99 9.82
C GLU A 82 0.24 1.51 9.59
N VAL A 83 0.30 1.11 8.31
CA VAL A 83 0.11 -0.26 7.85
C VAL A 83 1.20 -0.64 6.85
N GLY A 84 1.35 -1.93 6.61
CA GLY A 84 2.19 -2.46 5.55
C GLY A 84 1.41 -3.18 4.47
N TYR A 85 2.12 -3.72 3.50
CA TYR A 85 1.50 -4.35 2.33
C TYR A 85 0.71 -5.63 2.66
N ASN A 86 0.97 -6.31 3.79
CA ASN A 86 0.18 -7.48 4.19
C ASN A 86 -1.17 -7.10 4.79
N ASP A 87 -1.30 -5.85 5.22
CA ASP A 87 -2.53 -5.35 5.84
C ASP A 87 -3.48 -4.77 4.78
N LEU A 88 -3.08 -4.72 3.50
CA LEU A 88 -3.87 -4.20 2.37
C LEU A 88 -4.45 -5.33 1.51
N GLN A 89 -5.53 -5.04 0.79
CA GLN A 89 -6.13 -5.98 -0.15
C GLN A 89 -5.29 -6.09 -1.43
N PHE A 90 -5.37 -7.26 -2.07
CA PHE A 90 -4.74 -7.49 -3.36
C PHE A 90 -5.15 -6.44 -4.41
N GLY A 91 -4.15 -5.84 -5.06
CA GLY A 91 -4.34 -4.78 -6.06
C GLY A 91 -4.26 -3.36 -5.51
N ASP A 92 -4.35 -3.16 -4.18
CA ASP A 92 -4.27 -1.83 -3.57
C ASP A 92 -2.89 -1.19 -3.76
N ILE A 93 -1.82 -1.99 -3.75
CA ILE A 93 -0.46 -1.52 -4.03
C ILE A 93 -0.37 -0.90 -5.43
N ASN A 94 -1.03 -1.48 -6.44
CA ASN A 94 -1.06 -0.89 -7.78
C ASN A 94 -1.80 0.45 -7.79
N GLY A 95 -2.89 0.58 -7.04
CA GLY A 95 -3.58 1.86 -6.89
C GLY A 95 -2.70 2.95 -6.26
N ILE A 96 -1.84 2.58 -5.30
CA ILE A 96 -0.85 3.49 -4.72
C ILE A 96 0.22 3.87 -5.75
N LEU A 97 0.73 2.88 -6.49
CA LEU A 97 1.73 3.07 -7.54
C LEU A 97 1.23 4.02 -8.64
N ASP A 98 0.01 3.83 -9.12
CA ASP A 98 -0.61 4.66 -10.16
C ASP A 98 -0.85 6.11 -9.69
N ALA A 99 -0.89 6.33 -8.38
CA ALA A 99 -1.08 7.65 -7.77
C ALA A 99 0.24 8.34 -7.36
N LEU A 100 1.38 7.63 -7.45
CA LEU A 100 2.69 8.27 -7.28
C LEU A 100 2.98 9.18 -8.49
N PRO A 101 3.73 10.28 -8.30
CA PRO A 101 4.13 11.11 -9.43
C PRO A 101 4.97 10.27 -10.40
N GLU A 102 4.61 10.28 -11.68
CA GLU A 102 5.47 9.76 -12.72
C GLU A 102 6.79 10.54 -12.66
N GLY A 103 7.91 9.84 -12.47
CA GLY A 103 9.22 10.48 -12.41
C GLY A 103 9.45 11.29 -13.68
N GLU A 104 9.78 12.58 -13.54
CA GLU A 104 10.26 13.36 -14.67
C GLU A 104 11.56 12.70 -15.20
N GLU A 105 11.50 12.12 -16.40
CA GLU A 105 12.68 11.65 -17.16
C GLU A 105 13.64 12.79 -17.50
#